data_AF-A0A946GA52-F1
#
_entry.id   AF-A0A946GA52-F1
#
_cell.length_a   1.000
_cell.length_b   1.000
_cell.length_c   1.000
_cell.angle_alpha   90.00
_cell.angle_beta   90.00
_cell.angle_gamma   90.00
#
_symmetry.space_group_name_H-M   'P 1'
#
loop_
_entity.id
_entity.type
_entity.pdbx_description
1 polymer ?
#
loop_
_entity_poly.entity_id
_entity_poly.type
_entity_poly.pdbx_seq_one_letter_code
_entity_poly.pdbx_strand_id
1 'polypeptide(L)' 'MIRGLELLTHIGVPAEERAEAQKLRVHLTLEVIRFPEIDGIDGTVDYKAVADRVRESA' A
#
# COMPACT_ATOMS: atom_id res chain seq x y z
N MET A 1 5.21 -9.10 1.25
CA MET A 1 4.44 -8.72 0.04
C MET A 1 2.98 -8.48 0.44
N ILE A 2 2.36 -7.40 -0.05
CA ILE A 2 0.93 -7.11 0.18
C ILE A 2 0.23 -7.20 -1.18
N ARG A 3 -0.84 -7.99 -1.28
CA ARG A 3 -1.56 -8.20 -2.54
C ARG A 3 -3.01 -7.73 -2.42
N GLY A 4 -3.49 -7.08 -3.47
CA GLY A 4 -4.91 -6.71 -3.57
C GLY A 4 -5.32 -5.61 -2.60
N LEU A 5 -4.40 -4.69 -2.28
CA LEU A 5 -4.75 -3.53 -1.49
C LEU A 5 -5.66 -2.63 -2.32
N GLU A 6 -6.89 -2.43 -1.86
CA GLU A 6 -7.86 -1.53 -2.48
C GLU A 6 -7.68 -0.11 -1.95
N LEU A 7 -7.63 0.85 -2.87
CA LEU A 7 -7.52 2.28 -2.63
C LEU A 7 -8.69 2.98 -3.34
N LEU A 8 -9.22 4.04 -2.72
CA LEU A 8 -10.14 4.97 -3.37
C LEU A 8 -9.35 6.22 -3.75
N THR A 9 -9.35 6.58 -5.03
CA THR A 9 -8.49 7.64 -5.58
C THR A 9 -9.23 8.45 -6.64
N HIS A 10 -8.70 9.61 -7.03
CA HIS A 10 -9.19 10.42 -8.15
C HIS A 10 -8.08 10.60 -9.19
N ILE A 11 -7.59 9.50 -9.74
CA ILE A 11 -6.50 9.50 -10.73
C ILE A 11 -7.06 9.50 -12.15
N GLY A 12 -6.27 10.00 -13.11
CA GLY A 12 -6.64 10.06 -14.52
C GLY A 12 -6.08 11.30 -15.20
N VAL A 13 -5.88 11.23 -16.52
CA VAL A 13 -5.31 12.35 -17.31
C VAL A 13 -6.38 13.36 -17.71
N PRO A 14 -7.51 12.96 -18.30
CA PRO A 14 -8.68 13.81 -18.49
C PRO A 14 -9.27 14.24 -17.15
N ALA A 15 -9.91 15.41 -17.11
CA ALA A 15 -10.55 15.91 -15.89
C ALA A 15 -11.76 15.04 -15.50
N GLU A 16 -12.43 14.47 -16.49
CA GLU A 16 -13.58 13.59 -16.35
C GLU A 16 -13.22 12.29 -15.62
N GLU A 17 -12.01 11.77 -15.86
CA GLU A 17 -11.53 10.58 -15.13
C GLU A 17 -11.43 10.89 -13.64
N ARG A 18 -10.90 12.06 -13.25
CA ARG A 18 -10.72 12.47 -11.84
C ARG A 18 -11.99 12.99 -11.17
N ALA A 19 -13.10 13.10 -11.88
CA ALA A 19 -14.32 13.69 -11.34
C ALA A 19 -14.97 12.81 -10.26
N GLU A 20 -14.79 11.50 -10.35
CA GLU A 20 -15.38 10.51 -9.43
C GLU A 20 -14.30 9.64 -8.79
N ALA A 21 -14.52 9.23 -7.55
CA ALA A 21 -13.59 8.34 -6.85
C ALA A 21 -13.60 6.94 -7.50
N GLN A 22 -12.42 6.44 -7.86
CA GLN A 22 -12.25 5.12 -8.46
C GLN A 22 -11.60 4.14 -7.49
N LYS A 23 -11.96 2.85 -7.62
CA LYS A 23 -11.29 1.75 -6.93
C LYS A 23 -10.02 1.36 -7.68
N LEU A 24 -8.88 1.52 -7.03
CA LEU A 24 -7.58 1.07 -7.52
C LEU A 24 -7.12 -0.15 -6.71
N ARG A 25 -6.71 -1.21 -7.40
CA ARG A 25 -6.14 -2.41 -6.77
C ARG A 25 -4.64 -2.45 -6.99
N VAL A 26 -3.87 -2.39 -5.90
CA VAL A 26 -2.40 -2.39 -5.95
C VAL A 26 -1.79 -3.63 -5.31
N HIS A 27 -0.59 -3.97 -5.78
CA HIS A 27 0.25 -5.02 -5.23
C HIS A 27 1.59 -4.41 -4.83
N LEU A 28 2.01 -4.61 -3.58
CA LEU A 28 3.24 -4.06 -3.03
C LEU A 28 4.23 -5.19 -2.77
N THR A 29 5.38 -5.09 -3.40
CA THR A 29 6.55 -5.92 -3.09
C THR A 29 7.47 -5.11 -2.19
N LEU A 30 7.86 -5.69 -1.07
CA LEU A 30 8.81 -5.09 -0.14
C LEU A 30 10.05 -5.99 -0.12
N GLU A 31 11.20 -5.41 -0.43
CA GLU A 31 12.49 -6.05 -0.28
C GLU A 31 13.09 -5.61 1.05
N VAL A 32 13.20 -6.55 1.99
CA VAL A 32 13.74 -6.29 3.34
C VAL A 32 15.13 -6.91 3.42
N ILE A 33 16.14 -6.10 3.75
CA ILE A 33 17.55 -6.50 3.70
C ILE A 33 17.89 -7.56 4.77
N ARG A 34 17.14 -7.60 5.89
CA ARG A 34 17.31 -8.59 6.95
C ARG A 34 15.95 -9.00 7.51
N PHE A 35 15.73 -10.30 7.65
CA PHE A 35 14.68 -10.84 8.51
C PHE A 35 15.27 -11.04 9.91
N PRO A 36 14.58 -10.63 10.97
CA PRO A 36 15.07 -10.84 12.32
C PRO A 36 14.99 -12.33 12.67
N GLU A 37 16.00 -12.85 13.37
CA GLU A 37 15.97 -14.21 13.93
C GLU A 37 15.11 -14.29 15.20
N ILE A 38 14.77 -13.14 15.78
CA ILE A 38 13.96 -13.02 16.99
C ILE A 38 12.52 -12.70 16.60
N ASP A 39 11.58 -13.47 17.14
CA ASP A 39 10.13 -13.30 16.94
C ASP A 39 9.60 -12.07 17.70
N GLY A 40 9.89 -10.89 17.14
CA GLY A 40 9.42 -9.60 17.60
C GLY A 40 9.14 -8.69 16.41
N ILE A 41 8.02 -7.96 16.44
CA ILE A 41 7.65 -7.00 15.40
C ILE A 41 8.75 -5.94 15.19
N ASP A 42 9.49 -5.59 16.24
CA ASP A 42 10.59 -4.61 16.21
C ASP A 42 11.74 -5.00 15.26
N GLY A 43 11.85 -6.28 14.89
CA GLY A 43 12.87 -6.76 13.98
C GLY A 43 12.43 -6.84 12.51
N THR A 44 11.12 -6.71 12.23
CA THR A 44 10.54 -6.93 10.90
C THR A 44 9.74 -5.71 10.44
N VAL A 45 9.27 -5.75 9.19
CA VAL A 45 8.43 -4.67 8.65
C VAL A 45 6.98 -4.93 9.02
N ASP A 46 6.35 -4.00 9.73
CA ASP A 46 4.91 -3.99 9.95
C ASP A 46 4.17 -3.72 8.63
N TYR A 47 3.74 -4.80 7.97
CA TYR A 47 2.99 -4.73 6.72
C TYR A 47 1.62 -4.04 6.87
N LYS A 48 1.04 -4.00 8.07
CA LYS A 48 -0.19 -3.26 8.32
C LYS A 48 0.09 -1.76 8.31
N ALA A 49 1.11 -1.30 9.02
CA ALA A 49 1.52 0.09 8.99
C ALA A 49 1.87 0.57 7.57
N VAL A 50 2.52 -0.30 6.77
CA VAL A 50 2.77 -0.02 5.35
C VAL A 50 1.47 0.12 4.56
N ALA A 51 0.53 -0.82 4.72
CA ALA A 51 -0.75 -0.76 4.02
C ALA A 51 -1.55 0.49 4.40
N ASP A 52 -1.56 0.86 5.67
CA ASP A 52 -2.27 2.03 6.18
C ASP A 52 -1.63 3.33 5.64
N ARG A 53 -0.29 3.42 5.64
CA ARG A 53 0.40 4.56 5.04
C ARG A 53 0.11 4.71 3.53
N VAL A 54 0.05 3.60 2.80
CA VAL A 54 -0.28 3.63 1.37
C VAL A 54 -1.72 4.09 1.13
N ARG A 55 -2.66 3.72 2.02
CA ARG A 55 -4.04 4.23 1.96
C ARG A 55 -4.14 5.73 2.20
N GLU A 56 -3.36 6.24 3.14
CA GLU A 56 -3.34 7.69 3.45
C GLU A 56 -2.74 8.54 2.32
N SER A 57 -1.99 7.93 1.41
CA SER A 57 -1.31 8.62 0.30
C SER A 57 -2.12 8.60 -1.00
N ALA A 58 -3.25 7.90 -1.03
CA ALA A 58 -4.15 7.77 -2.18
C ALA A 58 -5.19 8.90 -2.20
#